data_AF-A0A1C4V2Z3-F1
#
_entry.id   AF-A0A1C4V2Z3-F1
#
_cell.length_a   1.000
_cell.length_b   1.000
_cell.length_c   1.000
_cell.angle_alpha   90.00
_cell.angle_beta   90.00
_cell.angle_gamma   90.00
#
_symmetry.space_group_name_H-M   'P 1'
#
loop_
_entity.id
_entity.type
_entity.pdbx_description
1 polymer ?
#
loop_
_entity_poly.entity_id
_entity_poly.type
_entity_poly.pdbx_seq_one_letter_code
_entity_poly.pdbx_strand_id
1 'polypeptide(L)' 'MYGTKCLDASGAGTSNGTPVIIWDCHGGTNQQWNVNANGTLTNAQSGLCLDANAAGTANGTRLILWSCNGQQNQQWSLR' A
#
# COMPACT_ATOMS: atom_id res chain seq x y z
N MET A 1 -19.10 5.59 1.29
CA MET A 1 -18.11 5.20 0.26
C MET A 1 -18.78 4.15 -0.63
N TYR A 2 -19.01 4.46 -1.91
CA TYR A 2 -19.66 3.56 -2.88
C TYR A 2 -18.61 2.88 -3.78
N GLY A 3 -17.62 2.22 -3.19
CA GLY A 3 -16.61 1.47 -3.93
C GLY A 3 -16.73 -0.02 -3.60
N THR A 4 -17.07 -0.86 -4.57
CA THR A 4 -17.02 -2.33 -4.43
C THR A 4 -15.59 -2.87 -4.52
N LYS A 5 -14.62 -2.00 -4.78
CA LYS A 5 -13.19 -2.31 -4.85
C LYS A 5 -12.43 -1.68 -3.70
N CYS A 6 -11.46 -2.41 -3.18
CA CYS A 6 -10.60 -2.04 -2.07
C CYS A 6 -9.14 -2.03 -2.52
N LEU A 7 -8.32 -1.16 -1.92
CA LEU A 7 -6.87 -1.17 -2.08
C LEU A 7 -6.32 -2.48 -1.48
N ASP A 8 -5.59 -3.26 -2.27
CA ASP A 8 -5.31 -4.67 -1.96
C ASP A 8 -3.83 -5.00 -2.20
N ALA A 9 -3.18 -5.65 -1.23
CA ALA A 9 -1.90 -6.32 -1.45
C ALA A 9 -2.13 -7.64 -2.20
N SER A 10 -1.80 -7.63 -3.50
CA SER A 10 -2.15 -8.68 -4.46
C SER A 10 -1.86 -10.09 -3.94
N GLY A 11 -2.90 -10.93 -3.92
CA GLY A 11 -2.79 -12.33 -3.52
C GLY A 11 -2.43 -12.52 -2.04
N ALA A 12 -2.70 -11.53 -1.20
CA ALA A 12 -2.29 -11.49 0.20
C ALA A 12 -0.77 -11.62 0.40
N GLY A 13 0.01 -11.12 -0.57
CA GLY A 13 1.47 -11.16 -0.53
C GLY A 13 2.05 -10.35 0.62
N THR A 14 3.11 -10.89 1.25
CA THR A 14 3.76 -10.30 2.43
C THR A 14 5.23 -9.94 2.20
N SER A 15 5.67 -9.92 0.94
CA SER A 15 7.06 -9.71 0.56
C SER A 15 7.28 -8.34 -0.08
N ASN A 16 8.51 -7.84 -0.02
CA ASN A 16 8.92 -6.66 -0.78
C ASN A 16 8.66 -6.88 -2.27
N GLY A 17 8.04 -5.88 -2.91
CA GLY A 17 7.66 -5.95 -4.32
C GLY A 17 6.27 -6.51 -4.57
N THR A 18 5.53 -6.96 -3.55
CA THR A 18 4.11 -7.34 -3.73
C THR A 18 3.34 -6.16 -4.34
N PRO A 19 2.69 -6.34 -5.50
CA PRO A 19 1.93 -5.27 -6.13
C PRO A 19 0.74 -4.83 -5.26
N VAL A 20 0.51 -3.52 -5.19
CA VAL A 20 -0.72 -2.98 -4.63
C VAL A 20 -1.68 -2.69 -5.79
N ILE A 21 -2.88 -3.28 -5.71
CA ILE A 21 -3.90 -3.25 -6.76
C ILE A 21 -5.25 -2.77 -6.19
N ILE A 22 -6.27 -2.70 -7.03
CA ILE A 22 -7.66 -2.67 -6.60
C ILE A 22 -8.29 -4.05 -6.83
N TRP A 23 -9.00 -4.57 -5.84
CA TRP A 23 -9.67 -5.87 -5.92
C TRP A 23 -11.05 -5.81 -5.27
N ASP A 24 -11.93 -6.78 -5.55
CA ASP A 24 -13.23 -6.85 -4.88
C ASP A 24 -13.06 -6.85 -3.37
N CYS A 25 -13.81 -5.97 -2.70
CA CYS A 25 -13.78 -5.87 -1.25
C CYS A 25 -14.28 -7.18 -0.64
N HIS A 26 -13.42 -7.88 0.10
CA HIS A 26 -13.74 -9.15 0.75
C HIS A 26 -13.41 -9.15 2.26
N GLY A 27 -12.97 -8.01 2.80
CA GLY A 27 -12.71 -7.83 4.23
C GLY A 27 -11.42 -8.47 4.74
N GLY A 28 -10.60 -9.04 3.86
CA GLY A 28 -9.31 -9.63 4.23
C GLY A 28 -8.31 -8.59 4.75
N THR A 29 -7.37 -9.04 5.58
CA THR A 29 -6.37 -8.14 6.19
C THR A 29 -5.40 -7.55 5.16
N ASN A 30 -5.18 -8.20 4.01
CA ASN A 30 -4.47 -7.62 2.86
C ASN A 30 -5.15 -6.39 2.25
N GLN A 31 -6.43 -6.15 2.53
CA GLN A 31 -7.19 -4.97 2.09
C GLN A 31 -7.31 -3.89 3.17
N GLN A 32 -6.72 -4.12 4.34
CA GLN A 32 -6.78 -3.21 5.46
C GLN A 32 -5.44 -2.47 5.58
N TRP A 33 -5.52 -1.17 5.87
CA TRP A 33 -4.37 -0.29 5.88
C TRP A 33 -4.38 0.56 7.14
N ASN A 34 -3.28 0.56 7.88
CA ASN A 34 -3.08 1.45 9.01
C ASN A 34 -2.56 2.78 8.48
N VAL A 35 -3.24 3.87 8.84
CA VAL A 35 -2.80 5.23 8.58
C VAL A 35 -2.00 5.70 9.78
N ASN A 36 -0.69 5.85 9.60
CA ASN A 36 0.22 6.13 10.71
C ASN A 36 0.49 7.63 10.84
N ALA A 37 0.72 8.10 12.08
CA ALA A 37 1.01 9.50 12.37
C ALA A 37 2.32 10.00 11.73
N ASN A 38 3.23 9.10 11.38
CA ASN A 38 4.48 9.43 10.70
C ASN A 38 4.33 9.61 9.18
N GLY A 39 3.11 9.48 8.64
CA GLY A 39 2.79 9.68 7.21
C GLY A 39 2.78 8.40 6.37
N THR A 40 3.17 7.24 6.92
CA THR A 40 3.12 5.99 6.16
C THR A 40 1.73 5.36 6.18
N LEU A 41 1.42 4.60 5.13
CA LEU A 41 0.33 3.62 5.15
C LEU A 41 0.96 2.23 5.24
N THR A 42 0.64 1.45 6.26
CA THR A 42 1.11 0.06 6.37
C THR A 42 -0.02 -0.93 6.13
N ASN A 43 0.25 -1.96 5.35
CA ASN A 43 -0.70 -3.04 5.14
C ASN A 43 -0.86 -3.84 6.44
N ALA A 44 -2.11 -4.06 6.88
CA ALA A 44 -2.37 -4.69 8.17
C ALA A 44 -1.93 -6.16 8.23
N GLN A 45 -1.85 -6.85 7.09
CA GLN A 45 -1.41 -8.24 7.04
C GLN A 45 0.11 -8.39 7.08
N SER A 46 0.84 -7.60 6.30
CA SER A 46 2.30 -7.77 6.15
C SER A 46 3.12 -6.84 7.05
N GLY A 47 2.54 -5.74 7.53
CA GLY A 47 3.26 -4.66 8.20
C GLY A 47 4.13 -3.81 7.26
N LEU A 48 4.13 -4.09 5.96
CA LEU A 48 4.92 -3.36 4.96
C LEU A 48 4.24 -2.05 4.56
N CYS A 49 5.04 -1.08 4.14
CA CYS A 49 4.58 0.24 3.72
C CYS A 49 4.09 0.23 2.26
N LEU A 50 3.06 1.04 1.99
CA LEU A 50 2.71 1.47 0.64
C LEU A 50 3.85 2.33 0.08
N ASP A 51 4.45 1.88 -1.02
CA ASP A 51 5.69 2.42 -1.57
C ASP A 51 5.53 2.74 -3.06
N ALA A 52 5.92 3.94 -3.47
CA ALA A 52 6.12 4.26 -4.88
C ALA A 52 7.44 3.67 -5.36
N ASN A 53 7.34 2.64 -6.20
CA ASN A 53 8.45 1.75 -6.53
C ASN A 53 9.70 2.51 -6.99
N ALA A 54 10.85 2.15 -6.40
CA ALA A 54 12.16 2.75 -6.66
C ALA A 54 12.20 4.29 -6.51
N ALA A 55 11.35 4.84 -5.64
CA ALA A 55 11.15 6.27 -5.47
C ALA A 55 10.77 7.01 -6.76
N GLY A 56 10.10 6.33 -7.68
CA GLY A 56 9.64 6.90 -8.94
C GLY A 56 8.62 8.03 -8.74
N THR A 57 8.77 9.09 -9.53
CA THR A 57 7.87 10.26 -9.53
C THR A 57 7.15 10.46 -10.86
N ALA A 58 7.52 9.70 -11.88
CA ALA A 58 6.90 9.76 -13.20
C ALA A 58 5.50 9.11 -13.20
N ASN A 59 4.63 9.56 -14.10
CA ASN A 59 3.33 8.94 -14.33
C ASN A 59 3.49 7.45 -14.65
N GLY A 60 2.64 6.62 -14.04
CA GLY A 60 2.71 5.17 -14.18
C GLY A 60 3.68 4.47 -13.21
N THR A 61 4.34 5.21 -12.30
CA THR A 61 5.06 4.59 -11.18
C THR A 61 4.11 3.68 -10.41
N ARG A 62 4.49 2.40 -10.29
CA ARG A 62 3.67 1.38 -9.63
C ARG A 62 3.78 1.51 -8.12
N LEU A 63 2.67 1.27 -7.43
CA LEU A 63 2.67 1.10 -5.98
C LEU A 63 2.91 -0.36 -5.62
N ILE A 64 3.75 -0.58 -4.62
CA ILE A 64 4.10 -1.90 -4.10
C ILE A 64 4.11 -1.89 -2.57
N LEU A 65 4.19 -3.07 -1.98
CA LEU A 65 4.62 -3.22 -0.60
C LEU A 65 6.15 -3.20 -0.52
N TRP A 66 6.68 -2.46 0.44
CA TRP A 66 8.11 -2.48 0.73
C TRP A 66 8.38 -2.28 2.22
N SER A 67 9.52 -2.77 2.69
CA SER A 67 10.00 -2.53 4.05
C SER A 67 10.01 -1.03 4.34
N CYS A 68 9.35 -0.64 5.43
CA CYS A 68 9.30 0.75 5.85
C CYS A 68 10.71 1.27 6.15
N ASN A 69 11.14 2.33 5.47
CA ASN A 69 12.52 2.83 5.53
C ASN A 69 12.63 4.35 5.75
N GLY A 70 11.50 5.05 5.92
CA GLY A 70 11.46 6.49 6.20
C GLY A 70 11.69 7.39 4.98
N GLN A 71 11.87 6.84 3.78
CA GLN A 71 12.00 7.62 2.56
C GLN A 71 10.66 8.26 2.16
N GLN A 72 10.74 9.35 1.39
CA GLN A 72 9.57 10.14 0.99
C GLN A 72 8.59 9.38 0.09
N ASN A 73 9.05 8.38 -0.67
CA ASN A 73 8.20 7.54 -1.52
C ASN A 73 7.28 6.59 -0.74
N GLN A 74 7.38 6.57 0.59
CA GLN A 74 6.50 5.85 1.50
C GLN A 74 5.62 6.78 2.35
N GLN A 75 5.67 8.10 2.08
CA GLN A 75 4.95 9.12 2.82
C GLN A 75 3.77 9.65 2.02
N TRP A 76 2.60 9.63 2.63
CA TRP A 76 1.33 9.93 1.96
C TRP A 76 0.51 10.92 2.78
N SER A 77 -0.26 11.75 2.08
CA SER A 77 -1.22 12.66 2.70
C SER A 77 -2.63 12.27 2.24
N LEU A 78 -3.48 11.91 3.19
CA LEU A 78 -4.89 11.65 2.97
C LEU A 78 -5.65 12.96 3.19
N ARG A 79 -6.23 13.52 2.14
CA ARG A 79 -6.96 14.79 2.17
C ARG A 79 -8.32 14.62 1.52
#